data_AF-A0A2G6LX21-F1
#
_entry.id   AF-A0A2G6LX21-F1
#
_cell.length_a   1.000
_cell.length_b   1.000
_cell.length_c   1.000
_cell.angle_alpha   90.00
_cell.angle_beta   90.00
_cell.angle_gamma   90.00
#
_symmetry.space_group_name_H-M   'P 1'
#
loop_
_entity.id
_entity.type
_entity.pdbx_description
1 polymer ?
#
loop_
_entity_poly.entity_id
_entity_poly.type
_entity_poly.pdbx_seq_one_letter_code
_entity_poly.pdbx_strand_id
1 'polypeptide(L)'
;MTREELAREAAVRTGLTMREVQIVIVTVLELIREALCSGDSVYLRGFGCFSAKKGRKRRVRDPRDNGVMEIPSRYRPSFRAYPALRDAVQDSLAPRTRVAFFCIGCPDAGTVSVVGDFNDWEGSSSVMQKLPDGSWFTELTMPSGQWIRYCFSVDGEKRPDPAYRSDSSGVTLRQV
;
A
#
# COMPACT_ATOMS: atom_id res chain seq x y z
N MET A 1 1.25 -1.53 -19.76
CA MET A 1 2.69 -1.79 -19.93
C MET A 1 2.89 -3.15 -20.58
N THR A 2 3.34 -3.17 -21.82
CA THR A 2 3.75 -4.38 -22.56
C THR A 2 5.22 -4.74 -22.28
N ARG A 3 5.69 -5.92 -22.73
CA ARG A 3 7.10 -6.31 -22.60
C ARG A 3 8.04 -5.34 -23.31
N GLU A 4 7.64 -4.83 -24.47
CA GLU A 4 8.44 -3.88 -25.24
C GLU A 4 8.52 -2.52 -24.54
N GLU A 5 7.39 -2.02 -24.03
CA GLU A 5 7.36 -0.79 -23.23
C GLU A 5 8.22 -0.92 -21.97
N LEU A 6 8.15 -2.06 -21.28
CA LEU A 6 8.98 -2.34 -20.10
C LEU A 6 10.48 -2.34 -20.46
N ALA A 7 10.87 -2.99 -21.56
CA ALA A 7 12.25 -3.06 -22.00
C ALA A 7 12.80 -1.68 -22.40
N ARG A 8 11.98 -0.86 -23.07
CA ARG A 8 12.34 0.51 -23.45
C ARG A 8 12.57 1.38 -22.22
N GLU A 9 11.66 1.34 -21.25
CA GLU A 9 11.79 2.13 -20.02
C GLU A 9 13.01 1.68 -19.19
N ALA A 10 13.25 0.37 -19.10
CA ALA A 10 14.43 -0.16 -18.42
C ALA A 10 15.74 0.22 -19.13
N ALA A 11 15.78 0.23 -20.46
CA ALA A 11 16.95 0.68 -21.23
C ALA A 11 17.29 2.15 -20.93
N VAL A 12 16.29 3.03 -20.89
CA VAL A 12 16.47 4.45 -20.54
C VAL A 12 17.07 4.61 -19.14
N ARG A 13 16.55 3.87 -18.15
CA ARG A 13 17.01 4.00 -16.75
C ARG A 13 18.37 3.38 -16.47
N THR A 14 18.74 2.34 -17.22
CA THR A 14 19.99 1.59 -16.99
C THR A 14 21.13 2.04 -17.90
N GLY A 15 20.82 2.76 -18.99
CA GLY A 15 21.79 3.10 -20.04
C GLY A 15 22.17 1.93 -20.94
N LEU A 16 21.57 0.75 -20.75
CA LEU A 16 21.78 -0.41 -21.61
C LEU A 16 21.05 -0.23 -22.95
N THR A 17 21.54 -0.91 -23.98
CA THR A 17 20.83 -0.95 -25.25
C THR A 17 19.52 -1.72 -25.11
N MET A 18 18.54 -1.37 -25.95
CA MET A 18 17.25 -2.06 -25.96
C MET A 18 17.39 -3.58 -26.17
N ARG A 19 18.35 -3.97 -27.03
CA ARG A 19 18.63 -5.38 -27.32
C ARG A 19 19.14 -6.13 -26.10
N GLU A 20 20.06 -5.54 -25.34
CA GLU A 20 20.59 -6.14 -24.11
C GLU A 20 19.47 -6.32 -23.07
N VAL A 21 18.63 -5.30 -22.87
CA VAL A 21 17.51 -5.39 -21.92
C VAL A 21 16.50 -6.46 -22.32
N GLN A 22 16.18 -6.58 -23.62
CA GLN A 22 15.33 -7.65 -24.12
C GLN A 22 15.89 -9.03 -23.79
N ILE A 23 17.20 -9.24 -24.04
CA ILE A 23 17.87 -10.50 -23.72
C ILE A 23 17.76 -10.77 -22.22
N VAL A 24 18.09 -9.80 -21.37
CA VAL A 24 18.01 -9.93 -19.91
C VAL A 24 16.60 -10.33 -19.44
N ILE A 25 15.56 -9.65 -19.92
CA ILE A 25 14.17 -9.97 -19.53
C ILE A 25 13.81 -11.41 -19.91
N VAL A 26 14.14 -11.83 -21.14
CA VAL A 26 13.88 -13.20 -21.60
C VAL A 26 14.64 -14.22 -20.74
N THR A 27 15.92 -13.98 -20.48
CA THR A 27 16.76 -14.84 -19.66
C THR A 27 16.24 -14.96 -18.23
N VAL A 28 15.80 -13.86 -17.60
CA VAL A 28 15.24 -13.89 -16.24
C VAL A 28 13.96 -14.73 -16.19
N LEU A 29 13.06 -14.57 -17.17
CA LEU A 29 11.84 -15.37 -17.23
C LEU A 29 12.13 -16.87 -17.42
N GLU A 30 13.16 -17.19 -18.19
CA GLU A 30 13.61 -18.55 -18.41
C GLU A 30 14.19 -19.17 -17.13
N LEU A 31 15.08 -18.45 -16.44
CA LEU A 31 15.65 -18.90 -15.16
C LEU A 31 14.56 -19.13 -14.09
N ILE A 32 13.52 -18.28 -14.05
CA ILE A 32 12.37 -18.51 -13.17
C ILE A 32 11.64 -19.80 -13.56
N ARG A 33 11.41 -20.03 -14.85
CA ARG A 33 10.75 -21.25 -15.34
C ARG A 33 11.53 -22.50 -14.93
N GLU A 34 12.84 -22.53 -15.19
CA GLU A 34 13.73 -23.64 -14.87
C GLU A 34 13.73 -23.95 -13.36
N ALA A 35 13.89 -22.93 -12.51
CA ALA A 35 13.85 -23.09 -11.06
C ALA A 35 12.52 -23.71 -10.59
N LEU A 36 11.38 -23.21 -11.10
CA LEU A 36 10.07 -23.75 -10.73
C LEU A 36 9.85 -25.19 -11.20
N CYS A 37 10.39 -25.56 -12.36
CA CYS A 37 10.34 -26.93 -12.89
C CYS A 37 11.17 -27.91 -12.04
N SER A 38 12.27 -27.43 -11.45
CA SER A 38 13.09 -28.19 -10.48
C SER A 38 12.46 -28.29 -9.09
N GLY A 39 11.37 -27.56 -8.83
CA GLY A 39 10.72 -27.49 -7.52
C GLY A 39 11.29 -26.42 -6.59
N ASP A 40 12.25 -25.64 -7.08
CA ASP A 40 12.84 -24.53 -6.34
C ASP A 40 11.91 -23.31 -6.31
N SER A 41 12.25 -22.35 -5.45
CA SER A 41 11.56 -21.07 -5.36
C SER A 41 12.53 -19.92 -5.65
N VAL A 42 12.06 -18.91 -6.40
CA VAL A 42 12.84 -17.72 -6.72
C VAL A 42 12.37 -16.58 -5.84
N TYR A 43 13.30 -16.03 -5.05
CA TYR A 43 13.06 -14.95 -4.11
C TYR A 43 13.62 -13.64 -4.66
N LEU A 44 12.74 -12.69 -4.97
CA LEU A 44 13.10 -11.35 -5.41
C LEU A 44 12.88 -10.38 -4.25
N ARG A 45 13.96 -10.04 -3.53
CA ARG A 45 13.89 -9.18 -2.35
C ARG A 45 13.19 -7.86 -2.67
N GLY A 46 12.28 -7.43 -1.79
CA GLY A 46 11.46 -6.23 -1.99
C GLY A 46 10.31 -6.38 -2.99
N PHE A 47 10.27 -7.44 -3.79
CA PHE A 47 9.25 -7.62 -4.83
C PHE A 47 8.30 -8.78 -4.52
N GLY A 48 8.83 -9.99 -4.37
CA GLY A 48 8.02 -11.18 -4.11
C GLY A 48 8.74 -12.49 -4.29
N CYS A 49 7.97 -13.58 -4.35
CA CYS A 49 8.47 -14.93 -4.49
C CYS A 49 7.67 -15.72 -5.53
N PHE A 50 8.38 -16.37 -6.45
CA PHE A 50 7.82 -17.37 -7.36
C PHE A 50 8.06 -18.77 -6.77
N SER A 51 7.02 -19.60 -6.75
CA SER A 51 7.09 -20.97 -6.23
C SER A 51 6.12 -21.91 -6.98
N ALA A 52 6.44 -23.20 -7.02
CA ALA A 52 5.53 -24.23 -7.50
C ALA A 52 4.67 -24.73 -6.32
N LYS A 53 3.34 -24.54 -6.38
CA LYS A 53 2.41 -25.00 -5.34
C LYS A 53 1.69 -26.26 -5.76
N LYS A 54 1.69 -27.27 -4.89
CA LYS A 54 0.91 -28.50 -5.07
C LYS A 54 -0.56 -28.25 -4.73
N GLY A 55 -1.43 -28.26 -5.74
CA GLY A 55 -2.87 -28.23 -5.56
C GLY A 55 -3.39 -29.55 -4.98
N ARG A 56 -4.33 -29.49 -4.04
CA ARG A 56 -4.99 -30.68 -3.50
C ARG A 56 -5.94 -31.28 -4.53
N LYS A 57 -6.08 -32.61 -4.49
CA LYS A 57 -7.14 -33.34 -5.19
C LYS A 57 -8.50 -32.81 -4.70
N ARG A 58 -9.41 -32.52 -5.61
CA ARG A 58 -10.75 -31.98 -5.26
C ARG A 58 -11.82 -32.48 -6.21
N ARG A 59 -13.04 -32.66 -5.69
CA ARG A 59 -14.23 -32.99 -6.48
C ARG A 59 -14.92 -31.70 -6.90
N VAL A 60 -15.26 -31.58 -8.18
CA VAL A 60 -15.96 -30.43 -8.76
C VAL A 60 -17.13 -30.94 -9.58
N ARG A 61 -18.21 -30.16 -9.64
CA ARG A 61 -19.38 -30.49 -10.46
C ARG A 61 -19.05 -30.27 -11.94
N ASP A 62 -19.37 -31.24 -12.78
CA ASP A 62 -19.20 -31.10 -14.23
C ASP A 62 -20.25 -30.13 -14.76
N PRO A 63 -19.84 -29.04 -15.45
CA PRO A 63 -20.78 -28.07 -16.04
C PRO A 63 -21.70 -28.66 -17.13
N ARG A 64 -21.38 -29.83 -17.69
CA ARG A 64 -22.09 -30.41 -18.85
C ARG A 64 -23.27 -31.28 -18.45
N ASP A 65 -23.09 -32.12 -17.43
CA ASP A 65 -24.07 -33.12 -17.00
C ASP A 65 -24.41 -33.03 -15.50
N ASN A 66 -23.84 -32.05 -14.80
CA ASN A 66 -24.05 -31.84 -13.37
C ASN A 66 -23.57 -32.99 -12.46
N GLY A 67 -22.84 -33.96 -13.03
CA GLY A 67 -22.19 -35.07 -12.35
C GLY A 67 -20.96 -34.61 -11.55
N VAL A 68 -20.33 -35.53 -10.81
CA VAL A 68 -19.15 -35.19 -10.01
C VAL A 68 -17.87 -35.64 -10.70
N MET A 69 -17.07 -34.67 -11.12
CA MET A 69 -15.74 -34.89 -11.68
C MET A 69 -14.66 -34.76 -10.60
N GLU A 70 -13.62 -35.58 -10.72
CA GLU A 70 -12.45 -35.51 -9.87
C GLU A 70 -11.32 -34.76 -10.56
N ILE A 71 -10.78 -33.73 -9.90
CA ILE A 71 -9.59 -33.02 -10.36
C ILE A 71 -8.37 -33.55 -9.58
N PRO A 72 -7.40 -34.18 -10.25
CA PRO A 72 -6.22 -34.73 -9.58
C PRO A 72 -5.32 -33.60 -9.04
N SER A 73 -4.46 -33.96 -8.08
CA SER A 73 -3.41 -33.06 -7.60
C SER A 73 -2.47 -32.68 -8.74
N ARG A 74 -2.18 -31.38 -8.88
CA ARG A 74 -1.26 -30.83 -9.90
C ARG A 74 -0.48 -29.67 -9.30
N TYR A 75 0.76 -29.50 -9.73
CA TYR A 75 1.55 -28.32 -9.41
C TYR A 75 1.11 -27.13 -10.27
N ARG A 76 1.16 -25.92 -9.70
CA ARG A 76 0.87 -24.67 -10.39
C ARG A 76 1.91 -23.61 -10.01
N PRO A 77 2.38 -22.79 -10.95
CA PRO A 77 3.19 -21.63 -10.59
C PRO A 77 2.36 -20.67 -9.74
N SER A 78 2.99 -20.07 -8.73
CA SER A 78 2.38 -19.06 -7.87
C SER A 78 3.40 -17.95 -7.63
N PHE A 79 2.98 -16.71 -7.88
CA PHE A 79 3.67 -15.53 -7.38
C PHE A 79 3.01 -15.07 -6.08
N ARG A 80 3.83 -14.73 -5.09
CA ARG A 80 3.42 -14.06 -3.85
C ARG A 80 4.12 -12.72 -3.77
N ALA A 81 3.36 -11.63 -3.87
CA ALA A 81 3.88 -10.28 -3.64
C ALA A 81 4.28 -10.10 -2.17
N TYR A 82 5.39 -9.40 -1.94
CA TYR A 82 5.79 -8.99 -0.59
C TYR A 82 5.07 -7.73 -0.14
N PRO A 83 5.04 -7.46 1.19
CA PRO A 83 4.40 -6.26 1.73
C PRO A 83 4.86 -4.99 1.01
N ALA A 84 6.17 -4.79 0.81
CA ALA A 84 6.71 -3.63 0.12
C ALA A 84 6.07 -3.34 -1.26
N LEU A 85 5.86 -4.38 -2.09
CA LEU A 85 5.18 -4.20 -3.38
C LEU A 85 3.67 -3.96 -3.21
N ARG A 86 3.01 -4.71 -2.33
CA ARG A 86 1.56 -4.55 -2.09
C ARG A 86 1.24 -3.16 -1.56
N ASP A 87 2.03 -2.70 -0.60
CA ASP A 87 1.82 -1.43 0.10
C ASP A 87 2.12 -0.27 -0.87
N ALA A 88 3.21 -0.33 -1.65
CA ALA A 88 3.48 0.66 -2.70
C ALA A 88 2.36 0.76 -3.77
N VAL A 89 1.76 -0.39 -4.16
CA VAL A 89 0.63 -0.40 -5.09
C VAL A 89 -0.62 0.20 -4.44
N GLN A 90 -0.90 -0.16 -3.19
CA GLN A 90 -2.03 0.37 -2.43
C GLN A 90 -1.90 1.89 -2.28
N ASP A 91 -0.73 2.38 -1.85
CA ASP A 91 -0.49 3.81 -1.61
C ASP A 91 -0.61 4.63 -2.90
N SER A 92 -0.18 4.05 -4.03
CA SER A 92 -0.26 4.72 -5.33
C SER A 92 -1.66 4.73 -5.95
N LEU A 93 -2.48 3.70 -5.70
CA LEU A 93 -3.79 3.53 -6.36
C LEU A 93 -4.99 3.78 -5.46
N ALA A 94 -4.78 3.89 -4.15
CA ALA A 94 -5.84 4.22 -3.21
C ALA A 94 -6.49 5.56 -3.62
N PRO A 95 -7.84 5.60 -3.71
CA PRO A 95 -8.56 6.85 -3.88
C PRO A 95 -8.12 7.87 -2.83
N ARG A 96 -7.96 9.13 -3.25
CA ARG A 96 -7.64 10.21 -2.33
C ARG A 96 -8.93 10.82 -1.80
N THR A 97 -9.07 10.84 -0.49
CA THR A 97 -10.22 11.40 0.22
C THR A 97 -9.79 12.64 0.97
N ARG A 98 -10.66 13.66 0.97
CA ARG A 98 -10.51 14.86 1.81
C ARG A 98 -10.98 14.51 3.22
N VAL A 99 -10.10 14.66 4.19
CA VAL A 99 -10.31 14.30 5.59
C VAL A 99 -10.37 15.58 6.41
N ALA A 100 -11.56 15.89 6.93
CA ALA A 100 -11.78 17.01 7.82
C ALA A 100 -11.29 16.70 9.24
N PHE A 101 -10.59 17.65 9.85
CA PHE A 101 -10.16 17.64 11.24
C PHE A 101 -10.72 18.85 11.96
N PHE A 102 -11.29 18.62 13.14
CA PHE A 102 -11.84 19.67 14.00
C PHE A 102 -11.20 19.60 15.38
N CYS A 103 -10.56 20.69 15.81
CA CYS A 103 -10.08 20.82 17.18
C CYS A 103 -11.03 21.72 17.97
N ILE A 104 -11.63 21.17 19.01
CA ILE A 104 -12.63 21.85 19.86
C ILE A 104 -12.06 21.98 21.27
N GLY A 105 -12.49 23.00 22.02
CA GLY A 105 -12.08 23.21 23.41
C GLY A 105 -10.75 23.96 23.58
N CYS A 106 -10.29 24.67 22.54
CA CYS A 106 -9.15 25.58 22.59
C CYS A 106 -9.43 26.93 21.90
N PRO A 107 -10.49 27.67 22.33
CA PRO A 107 -10.89 28.93 21.69
C PRO A 107 -9.86 30.05 21.85
N ASP A 108 -9.01 29.99 22.88
CA ASP A 108 -8.00 31.02 23.15
C ASP A 108 -6.63 30.71 22.52
N ALA A 109 -6.51 29.58 21.82
CA ALA A 109 -5.24 29.20 21.19
C ALA A 109 -4.79 30.26 20.18
N GLY A 110 -3.48 30.46 20.08
CA GLY A 110 -2.87 31.32 19.06
C GLY A 110 -2.73 30.59 17.72
N THR A 111 -2.32 29.33 17.77
CA THR A 111 -2.10 28.47 16.62
C THR A 111 -2.52 27.03 16.93
N VAL A 112 -3.18 26.40 15.97
CA VAL A 112 -3.48 24.96 16.03
C VAL A 112 -3.07 24.32 14.72
N SER A 113 -2.40 23.18 14.78
CA SER A 113 -2.03 22.37 13.60
C SER A 113 -2.39 20.91 13.83
N VAL A 114 -2.67 20.16 12.77
CA VAL A 114 -2.81 18.70 12.87
C VAL A 114 -1.47 18.04 12.49
N VAL A 115 -0.92 17.19 13.37
CA VAL A 115 0.40 16.56 13.16
C VAL A 115 0.28 15.05 13.28
N GLY A 116 0.95 14.29 12.41
CA GLY A 116 0.84 12.84 12.37
C GLY A 116 1.78 12.18 11.36
N ASP A 117 1.54 10.89 11.11
CA ASP A 117 2.38 10.07 10.22
C ASP A 117 2.43 10.57 8.77
N PHE A 118 1.47 11.41 8.37
CA PHE A 118 1.31 11.92 7.01
C PHE A 118 2.05 13.23 6.73
N ASN A 119 2.64 13.85 7.75
CA ASN A 119 3.43 15.07 7.65
C ASN A 119 4.64 15.03 8.60
N ASP A 120 5.16 13.83 8.86
CA ASP A 120 6.33 13.61 9.72
C ASP A 120 6.23 14.29 11.10
N TRP A 121 5.00 14.42 11.62
CA TRP A 121 4.71 15.11 12.87
C TRP A 121 5.06 16.62 12.89
N GLU A 122 5.21 17.25 11.73
CA GLU A 122 5.48 18.69 11.57
C GLU A 122 4.18 19.49 11.28
N GLY A 123 3.95 20.57 12.05
CA GLY A 123 2.71 21.36 11.95
C GLY A 123 2.71 22.45 10.87
N SER A 124 3.86 22.73 10.26
CA SER A 124 4.06 23.88 9.36
C SER A 124 3.19 23.81 8.09
N SER A 125 2.90 22.61 7.60
CA SER A 125 2.10 22.38 6.39
C SER A 125 0.61 22.09 6.67
N SER A 126 0.18 22.13 7.93
CA SER A 126 -1.14 21.62 8.37
C SER A 126 -1.79 22.49 9.44
N VAL A 127 -1.44 23.78 9.45
CA VAL A 127 -2.04 24.81 10.29
C VAL A 127 -3.55 24.88 10.02
N MET A 128 -4.32 24.94 11.10
CA MET A 128 -5.77 24.98 11.09
C MET A 128 -6.27 26.42 11.03
N GLN A 129 -7.45 26.60 10.46
CA GLN A 129 -8.18 27.85 10.42
C GLN A 129 -9.09 27.95 11.63
N LYS A 130 -9.02 29.08 12.35
CA LYS A 130 -9.91 29.36 13.47
C LYS A 130 -11.30 29.73 12.94
N LEU A 131 -12.33 29.05 13.42
CA LEU A 131 -13.73 29.29 13.08
C LEU A 131 -14.37 30.31 14.05
N PRO A 132 -15.50 30.94 13.66
CA PRO A 132 -16.17 31.96 14.49
C PRO A 132 -16.64 31.45 15.86
N ASP A 133 -16.91 30.16 16.00
CA ASP A 133 -17.32 29.53 17.27
C ASP A 133 -16.14 29.20 18.20
N GLY A 134 -14.91 29.55 17.80
CA GLY A 134 -13.68 29.27 18.53
C GLY A 134 -13.10 27.87 18.31
N SER A 135 -13.73 27.03 17.49
CA SER A 135 -13.13 25.76 17.05
C SER A 135 -12.11 25.99 15.93
N TRP A 136 -11.31 24.98 15.64
CA TRP A 136 -10.31 25.01 14.58
C TRP A 136 -10.59 23.94 13.56
N PHE A 137 -10.41 24.26 12.28
CA PHE A 137 -10.68 23.37 11.17
C PHE A 137 -9.52 23.31 10.19
N THR A 138 -9.20 22.11 9.72
CA THR A 138 -8.40 21.93 8.51
C THR A 138 -8.85 20.68 7.80
N GLU A 139 -8.41 20.54 6.56
CA GLU A 139 -8.75 19.40 5.75
C GLU A 139 -7.54 18.97 4.93
N LEU A 140 -7.23 17.68 4.98
CA LEU A 140 -6.08 17.11 4.30
C LEU A 140 -6.53 16.05 3.29
N THR A 141 -5.85 15.99 2.16
CA THR A 141 -6.11 14.96 1.14
C THR A 141 -5.20 13.77 1.40
N MET A 142 -5.79 12.60 1.63
CA MET A 142 -5.07 11.41 2.09
C MET A 142 -5.56 10.13 1.38
N PRO A 143 -4.74 9.07 1.27
CA PRO A 143 -5.18 7.80 0.73
C PRO A 143 -6.28 7.16 1.59
N SER A 144 -7.38 6.72 0.95
CA SER A 144 -8.51 6.07 1.61
C SER A 144 -8.15 4.66 2.08
N GLY A 145 -8.76 4.21 3.18
CA GLY A 145 -8.62 2.89 3.75
C GLY A 145 -7.41 2.72 4.68
N GLN A 146 -6.56 3.74 4.81
CA GLN A 146 -5.40 3.72 5.70
C GLN A 146 -5.76 4.13 7.13
N TRP A 147 -5.04 3.57 8.09
CA TRP A 147 -5.05 4.05 9.47
C TRP A 147 -4.02 5.15 9.62
N ILE A 148 -4.44 6.28 10.17
CA ILE A 148 -3.58 7.42 10.45
C ILE A 148 -3.42 7.58 11.95
N ARG A 149 -2.19 7.92 12.37
CA ARG A 149 -1.89 8.39 13.72
C ARG A 149 -1.67 9.89 13.67
N TYR A 150 -2.29 10.61 14.59
CA TYR A 150 -2.14 12.06 14.67
C TYR A 150 -2.47 12.61 16.06
N CYS A 151 -2.15 13.87 16.29
CA CYS A 151 -2.69 14.68 17.38
C CYS A 151 -2.80 16.13 16.91
N PHE A 152 -3.49 16.97 17.68
CA PHE A 152 -3.44 18.42 17.51
C PHE A 152 -2.21 18.98 18.23
N SER A 153 -1.48 19.88 17.58
CA SER A 153 -0.50 20.75 18.22
C SER A 153 -1.19 22.09 18.48
N VAL A 154 -1.47 22.39 19.74
CA VAL A 154 -2.12 23.63 20.20
C VAL A 154 -1.05 24.46 20.88
N ASP A 155 -0.61 25.54 20.25
CA ASP A 155 0.49 26.41 20.73
C ASP A 155 1.76 25.63 21.13
N GLY A 156 2.06 24.55 20.38
CA GLY A 156 3.20 23.67 20.60
C GLY A 156 2.93 22.47 21.52
N GLU A 157 1.81 22.45 22.24
CA GLU A 157 1.42 21.32 23.09
C GLU A 157 0.61 20.27 22.32
N LYS A 158 0.95 18.99 22.51
CA LYS A 158 0.21 17.87 21.88
C LYS A 158 -1.08 17.59 22.63
N ARG A 159 -2.18 17.48 21.90
CA ARG A 159 -3.50 17.08 22.41
C ARG A 159 -4.16 16.04 21.50
N PRO A 160 -4.71 14.94 22.05
CA PRO A 160 -5.45 13.98 21.24
C PRO A 160 -6.75 14.59 20.70
N ASP A 161 -7.27 14.06 19.59
CA ASP A 161 -8.64 14.33 19.17
C ASP A 161 -9.61 13.54 20.05
N PRO A 162 -10.50 14.22 20.82
CA PRO A 162 -11.45 13.57 21.72
C PRO A 162 -12.52 12.74 20.99
N ALA A 163 -12.73 12.94 19.69
CA ALA A 163 -13.71 12.22 18.90
C ALA A 163 -13.27 10.78 18.55
N TYR A 164 -12.00 10.45 18.72
CA TYR A 164 -11.42 9.18 18.31
C TYR A 164 -10.58 8.53 19.41
N ARG A 165 -10.33 7.23 19.27
CA ARG A 165 -9.52 6.48 20.22
C ARG A 165 -8.07 6.97 20.18
N SER A 166 -7.49 7.19 21.34
CA SER A 166 -6.07 7.54 21.48
C SER A 166 -5.31 6.48 22.28
N ASP A 167 -4.02 6.35 22.01
CA ASP A 167 -3.12 5.50 22.77
C ASP A 167 -2.63 6.21 24.07
N SER A 168 -1.83 5.49 24.87
CA SER A 168 -1.30 6.02 26.14
C SER A 168 -0.31 7.17 25.98
N SER A 169 0.15 7.47 24.76
CA SER A 169 1.03 8.60 24.44
C SER A 169 0.27 9.85 23.99
N GLY A 170 -1.07 9.81 23.97
CA GLY A 170 -1.91 10.93 23.51
C GLY A 170 -2.00 11.03 22.00
N VAL A 171 -1.67 9.95 21.27
CA VAL A 171 -1.78 9.87 19.81
C VAL A 171 -3.10 9.22 19.43
N THR A 172 -3.84 9.90 18.57
CA THR A 172 -5.15 9.48 18.07
C THR A 172 -5.03 8.59 16.85
N LEU A 173 -5.87 7.54 16.79
CA LEU A 173 -5.98 6.60 15.70
C LEU A 173 -7.31 6.80 14.96
N ARG A 174 -7.24 7.05 13.64
CA ARG A 174 -8.42 7.20 12.77
C ARG A 174 -8.23 6.41 11.49
N GLN A 175 -9.29 5.75 11.01
CA GLN A 175 -9.33 5.20 9.67
C GLN A 175 -9.85 6.26 8.69
N VAL A 176 -9.11 6.49 7.61
CA VAL A 176 -9.49 7.36 6.47
C VAL A 176 -10.33 6.57 5.48
#